data_AF-A0A933WT66-F1
#
_entry.id   AF-A0A933WT66-F1
#
_cell.length_a   1.000
_cell.length_b   1.000
_cell.length_c   1.000
_cell.angle_alpha   90.00
_cell.angle_beta   90.00
_cell.angle_gamma   90.00
#
_symmetry.space_group_name_H-M   'P 1'
#
loop_
_entity.id
_entity.type
_entity.pdbx_description
1 polymer ?
#
loop_
_entity_poly.entity_id
_entity_poly.type
_entity_poly.pdbx_seq_one_letter_code
_entity_poly.pdbx_strand_id
1 'polypeptide(L)' 'MGRSRQLGMFMVIGAAFGMLIMVVGALRRSYMVIALPVVVATGIVGALAFWVGWTMMNTEPELAELEEEDAVPAAT' A
#
# COMPACT_ATOMS: atom_id res chain seq x y z
N MET A 1 14.73 -3.55 11.71
CA MET A 1 13.77 -2.89 10.81
C MET A 1 13.17 -1.70 11.52
N GLY A 2 13.08 -0.54 10.86
CA GLY A 2 12.25 0.57 11.37
C GLY A 2 10.79 0.14 11.51
N ARG A 3 10.10 0.67 12.52
CA ARG A 3 8.69 0.32 12.83
C ARG A 3 7.77 0.62 11.64
N SER A 4 8.06 1.68 10.90
CA SER A 4 7.38 2.13 9.67
C SER A 4 7.57 1.16 8.52
N ARG A 5 8.81 0.71 8.24
CA ARG A 5 9.07 -0.36 7.26
C ARG A 5 8.32 -1.66 7.57
N GLN A 6 8.20 -2.01 8.86
CA GLN A 6 7.49 -3.22 9.28
C GLN A 6 5.97 -3.08 9.09
N LEU A 7 5.40 -1.91 9.40
CA LEU A 7 4.01 -1.59 9.11
C LEU A 7 3.70 -1.56 7.61
N GLY A 8 4.59 -0.97 6.80
CA GLY A 8 4.47 -0.96 5.34
C GLY A 8 4.47 -2.38 4.76
N MET A 9 5.33 -3.26 5.27
CA MET A 9 5.34 -4.68 4.89
C MET A 9 4.03 -5.39 5.24
N PHE A 10 3.47 -5.17 6.43
CA PHE A 10 2.16 -5.74 6.81
C PHE A 10 1.03 -5.21 5.92
N MET A 11 1.05 -3.92 5.56
CA MET A 11 0.07 -3.32 4.64
C MET A 11 0.15 -3.95 3.25
N VAL A 12 1.35 -4.09 2.68
CA VAL A 12 1.57 -4.71 1.38
C VAL A 12 1.07 -6.17 1.37
N ILE A 13 1.44 -6.96 2.38
CA ILE A 13 1.03 -8.36 2.48
C ILE A 13 -0.49 -8.47 2.64
N GLY A 14 -1.08 -7.68 3.54
CA GLY A 14 -2.52 -7.67 3.78
C GLY A 14 -3.32 -7.28 2.54
N ALA A 15 -2.89 -6.25 1.81
CA ALA A 15 -3.52 -5.81 0.57
C ALA A 15 -3.45 -6.88 -0.53
N ALA A 16 -2.27 -7.49 -0.73
CA ALA A 16 -2.08 -8.54 -1.73
C ALA A 16 -2.93 -9.78 -1.43
N PHE A 17 -2.96 -10.21 -0.16
CA PHE A 17 -3.74 -11.37 0.26
C PHE A 17 -5.25 -11.12 0.17
N GLY A 18 -5.70 -9.92 0.56
CA GLY A 18 -7.10 -9.49 0.43
C GLY A 18 -7.57 -9.45 -1.02
N MET A 19 -6.76 -8.92 -1.93
CA MET A 19 -7.01 -8.95 -3.38
C MET A 19 -7.18 -10.38 -3.90
N LEU A 20 -6.29 -11.30 -3.52
CA LEU A 20 -6.35 -12.70 -3.94
C LEU A 20 -7.65 -13.39 -3.51
N ILE A 21 -8.03 -13.25 -2.24
CA ILE A 21 -9.28 -13.80 -1.72
C ILE A 21 -10.49 -13.21 -2.44
N MET A 22 -10.47 -11.90 -2.70
CA MET A 22 -11.55 -11.19 -3.39
C MET A 22 -11.75 -11.72 -4.81
N VAL A 23 -10.67 -11.88 -5.58
CA VAL A 23 -10.73 -12.41 -6.95
C VAL A 23 -11.23 -13.85 -6.95
N VAL A 24 -10.74 -14.71 -6.06
CA VAL A 24 -11.21 -16.10 -5.93
C VAL A 24 -12.69 -16.16 -5.51
N GLY A 25 -13.12 -15.28 -4.61
CA GLY A 25 -14.52 -15.17 -4.18
C GLY A 25 -15.45 -14.71 -5.31
N ALA A 26 -15.02 -13.71 -6.09
CA ALA A 26 -15.75 -13.20 -7.25
C ALA A 26 -15.92 -14.27 -8.34
N LEU A 27 -14.90 -15.09 -8.58
CA LEU A 27 -14.95 -16.20 -9.55
C LEU A 27 -15.88 -17.34 -9.11
N ARG A 28 -16.03 -17.59 -7.79
CA ARG A 28 -16.86 -18.68 -7.26
C ARG A 28 -18.35 -18.36 -7.18
N ARG A 29 -18.76 -17.10 -7.05
CA ARG A 29 -20.18 -16.70 -6.97
C ARG A 29 -20.62 -16.02 -8.27
N SER A 30 -21.45 -16.70 -9.06
CA SER A 30 -22.05 -16.19 -10.30
C SER A 30 -23.14 -15.12 -10.08
N TYR A 31 -22.86 -14.11 -9.25
CA TYR A 31 -23.70 -12.93 -9.01
C TYR A 31 -22.97 -11.67 -9.49
N MET A 32 -22.55 -11.69 -10.75
CA MET A 32 -21.66 -10.69 -11.36
C MET A 32 -22.16 -9.26 -11.20
N VAL A 33 -23.48 -9.01 -11.20
CA VAL A 33 -24.07 -7.67 -11.07
C VAL A 33 -23.72 -6.99 -9.74
N ILE A 34 -23.68 -7.75 -8.63
CA ILE A 34 -23.34 -7.21 -7.30
C ILE A 34 -21.85 -7.40 -7.02
N ALA A 35 -21.23 -8.46 -7.53
CA ALA A 35 -19.81 -8.71 -7.31
C ALA A 35 -18.92 -7.61 -7.92
N LEU A 36 -19.26 -7.11 -9.11
CA LEU A 36 -18.45 -6.14 -9.85
C LEU A 36 -18.21 -4.82 -9.09
N PRO A 37 -19.23 -4.12 -8.54
CA PRO A 37 -19.00 -2.89 -7.78
C PRO A 37 -18.21 -3.13 -6.49
N VAL A 38 -18.41 -4.27 -5.81
CA VAL A 38 -17.66 -4.59 -4.60
C VAL A 38 -16.19 -4.89 -4.94
N VAL A 39 -15.93 -5.66 -6.00
CA VAL A 39 -14.57 -5.93 -6.48
C VAL A 39 -13.85 -4.63 -6.84
N VAL A 40 -14.52 -3.71 -7.52
CA VAL A 40 -13.94 -2.40 -7.86
C VAL A 40 -13.63 -1.60 -6.59
N ALA A 41 -14.59 -1.47 -5.66
CA ALA A 41 -14.40 -0.70 -4.44
C ALA A 41 -13.27 -1.29 -3.57
N THR A 42 -13.28 -2.60 -3.33
CA THR A 42 -12.25 -3.28 -2.55
C THR A 42 -10.90 -3.28 -3.27
N GLY A 43 -10.90 -3.37 -4.61
CA GLY A 43 -9.69 -3.27 -5.43
C GLY A 43 -9.02 -1.90 -5.31
N ILE A 44 -9.80 -0.81 -5.32
CA ILE A 44 -9.29 0.55 -5.10
C ILE A 44 -8.64 0.66 -3.71
N VAL A 45 -9.35 0.21 -2.67
CA VAL A 45 -8.82 0.25 -1.28
C VAL A 45 -7.54 -0.59 -1.17
N GLY A 46 -7.52 -1.78 -1.76
CA GLY A 46 -6.34 -2.65 -1.80
C GLY A 46 -5.17 -2.02 -2.54
N ALA A 47 -5.40 -1.39 -3.69
CA ALA A 47 -4.38 -0.69 -4.46
C ALA A 47 -3.77 0.48 -3.67
N LEU A 48 -4.60 1.27 -2.98
CA LEU A 48 -4.15 2.35 -2.12
C LEU A 48 -3.33 1.82 -0.93
N ALA A 49 -3.80 0.78 -0.25
CA ALA A 49 -3.07 0.17 0.87
C ALA A 49 -1.72 -0.41 0.43
N PHE A 50 -1.68 -1.04 -0.74
CA PHE A 50 -0.44 -1.52 -1.34
C PHE A 50 0.52 -0.37 -1.67
N TRP A 51 0.02 0.71 -2.30
CA TRP A 51 0.84 1.88 -2.64
C TRP A 51 1.40 2.59 -1.41
N VAL A 52 0.59 2.78 -0.37
CA VAL A 52 1.04 3.37 0.91
C VAL A 52 2.07 2.47 1.59
N GLY A 53 1.84 1.16 1.63
CA GLY A 53 2.81 0.23 2.21
C GLY A 53 4.13 0.20 1.42
N TRP A 54 4.06 0.28 0.09
CA TRP A 54 5.23 0.34 -0.79
C TRP A 54 6.04 1.64 -0.60
N THR A 55 5.38 2.79 -0.50
CA THR A 55 6.04 4.09 -0.27
C THR A 55 6.67 4.15 1.12
N MET A 56 5.99 3.68 2.17
CA MET A 56 6.58 3.56 3.51
C MET A 56 7.84 2.70 3.55
N MET A 57 7.95 1.68 2.68
CA MET A 57 9.13 0.82 2.63
C MET A 57 10.30 1.40 1.82
N ASN A 58 10.03 2.29 0.86
CA ASN A 58 11.03 2.78 -0.10
C ASN A 58 11.41 4.25 0.10
N THR A 59 10.59 5.06 0.76
CA THR A 59 10.81 6.52 0.90
C THR A 59 11.45 6.91 2.24
N GLU A 60 11.44 6.06 3.28
CA GLU A 60 12.16 6.32 4.55
C GLU A 60 13.63 6.76 4.39
N PRO A 61 14.48 6.11 3.56
CA PRO A 61 15.88 6.52 3.43
C PRO A 61 16.04 7.87 2.72
N GLU A 62 15.19 8.17 1.74
CA GLU A 62 15.22 9.42 0.97
C GLU A 62 14.76 10.61 1.82
N LEU A 63 13.74 10.42 2.66
CA LEU A 63 13.26 11.45 3.60
C LEU A 63 14.31 11.84 4.63
N ALA A 64 15.07 10.87 5.15
CA ALA A 64 16.14 11.12 6.12
C ALA A 64 17.31 11.90 5.49
N GLU A 65 17.63 11.63 4.23
CA GLU A 65 18.68 12.34 3.48
C GLU A 65 18.25 13.79 3.15
N LEU A 66 16.98 14.00 2.79
CA LEU A 66 16.40 15.33 2.57
C LEU A 66 16.30 16.16 3.86
N GLU A 67 15.95 15.53 4.99
CA GLU A 67 15.96 16.20 6.31
C GLU A 67 17.37 16.63 6.73
N GLU A 68 18.42 15.89 6.36
CA GLU A 68 19.81 16.30 6.57
C GLU A 68 20.23 17.45 5.65
N GLU A 69 19.82 17.45 4.39
CA GLU A 69 20.13 18.52 3.42
C GLU A 69 19.47 19.85 3.80
N ASP A 70 18.20 19.83 4.23
CA ASP A 70 17.47 21.03 4.72
C ASP A 70 17.98 21.51 6.10
N ALA A 71 18.54 20.61 6.92
CA ALA A 71 19.10 20.95 8.23
C ALA A 71 20.48 21.62 8.16
N VAL A 72 21.21 21.49 7.04
CA VAL A 72 22.40 22.29 6.77
C VAL A 72 21.93 23.63 6.23
N PRO A 73 21.96 24.74 7.01
CA PRO A 73 21.52 26.02 6.51
C PRO A 73 22.35 26.35 5.27
N ALA A 74 21.68 26.63 4.15
CA ALA A 74 22.30 27.03 2.90
C ALA A 74 23.37 28.08 3.22
N ALA A 75 24.65 27.66 3.17
CA ALA A 75 25.76 28.52 3.46
C ALA A 75 25.82 29.58 2.35
N THR A 76 25.25 30.74 2.65
CA THR A 76 25.41 31.98 1.90
C THR A 76 26.87 32.42 1.88
#